data_AF-A0A1H8VJY6-F1
#
_entry.id   AF-A0A1H8VJY6-F1
#
_cell.length_a   1.000
_cell.length_b   1.000
_cell.length_c   1.000
_cell.angle_alpha   90.00
_cell.angle_beta   90.00
_cell.angle_gamma   90.00
#
_symmetry.space_group_name_H-M   'P 1'
#
loop_
_entity.id
_entity.type
_entity.pdbx_description
1 polymer ?
#
loop_
_entity_poly.entity_id
_entity_poly.type
_entity_poly.pdbx_seq_one_letter_code
_entity_poly.pdbx_strand_id
1 'polypeptide(L)'
;MPRITAKLGLAVDEPPDFTTVCTRKQDLEMRIRHVLLRSSASLHEFGEVQAIDATGFQRHKARRHYVIRVGYNFDDIKTTALVDCDSTAILDVHCLMKQPHDTQIGRQVLTRNLQRLDTVVADKGYDWDALRYELRDAGVRPVIKHRKFCPIDMAYNARHDEETYHRRSLVKSIFFVLKHRFG
;
A
#
# COMPACT_ATOMS: atom_id res chain seq x y z
N MET A 1 23.98 9.78 -16.09
CA MET A 1 22.52 9.79 -16.35
C MET A 1 22.07 11.21 -16.71
N PRO A 2 22.32 11.70 -17.94
CA PRO A 2 22.22 13.13 -18.29
C PRO A 2 20.83 13.73 -18.04
N ARG A 3 19.77 12.95 -18.27
CA ARG A 3 18.38 13.38 -18.09
C ARG A 3 17.98 13.57 -16.62
N ILE A 4 18.60 12.83 -15.70
CA ILE A 4 18.30 12.92 -14.26
C ILE A 4 19.12 14.05 -13.65
N THR A 5 20.40 14.17 -14.00
CA THR A 5 21.26 15.26 -13.53
C THR A 5 20.71 16.62 -13.98
N ALA A 6 20.26 16.75 -15.24
CA ALA A 6 19.60 17.96 -15.72
C ALA A 6 18.32 18.33 -14.94
N LYS A 7 17.48 17.34 -14.59
CA LYS A 7 16.28 17.58 -13.77
C LYS A 7 16.59 18.00 -12.33
N LEU A 8 17.74 17.61 -11.81
CA LEU A 8 18.19 17.93 -10.46
C LEU A 8 19.08 19.19 -10.41
N GLY A 9 19.35 19.82 -11.55
CA GLY A 9 20.29 20.95 -11.64
C GLY A 9 21.75 20.55 -11.36
N LEU A 10 22.08 19.27 -11.56
CA LEU A 10 23.42 18.72 -11.34
C LEU A 10 24.21 18.67 -12.65
N ALA A 11 25.51 18.93 -12.56
CA ALA A 11 26.43 18.72 -13.67
C ALA A 11 26.53 17.21 -13.99
N VAL A 12 26.70 16.86 -15.27
CA VAL A 12 26.69 15.45 -15.73
C VAL A 12 27.95 14.71 -15.27
N ASP A 13 29.04 15.45 -15.08
CA ASP A 13 30.38 15.04 -14.67
C ASP A 13 30.57 14.97 -13.14
N GLU A 14 29.68 15.58 -12.35
CA GLU A 14 29.71 15.55 -10.88
C GLU A 14 28.43 14.95 -10.28
N PRO A 15 28.14 13.65 -10.50
CA PRO A 15 27.06 13.01 -9.77
C PRO A 15 27.41 12.95 -8.27
N PRO A 16 26.42 13.12 -7.36
CA PRO A 16 26.65 12.91 -5.94
C PRO A 16 27.15 11.47 -5.70
N ASP A 17 28.08 11.33 -4.78
CA ASP A 17 28.60 10.03 -4.41
C ASP A 17 27.45 9.12 -3.94
N PHE A 18 27.57 7.82 -4.22
CA PHE A 18 26.52 6.86 -3.89
C PHE A 18 26.20 6.86 -2.39
N THR A 19 27.19 7.17 -1.53
CA THR A 19 26.98 7.32 -0.08
C THR A 19 26.08 8.50 0.24
N THR A 20 26.23 9.64 -0.45
CA THR A 20 25.35 10.81 -0.29
C THR A 20 23.90 10.46 -0.60
N VAL A 21 23.66 9.70 -1.68
CA VAL A 21 22.32 9.25 -2.07
C VAL A 21 21.75 8.27 -1.02
N CYS A 22 22.56 7.32 -0.56
CA CYS A 22 22.17 6.35 0.46
C CYS A 22 21.81 7.00 1.80
N THR A 23 22.65 7.91 2.29
CA THR A 23 22.40 8.65 3.54
C THR A 23 21.14 9.49 3.42
N ARG A 24 21.01 10.26 2.33
CA ARG A 24 19.81 11.08 2.12
C ARG A 24 18.53 10.24 2.05
N LYS A 25 18.60 9.03 1.49
CA LYS A 25 17.47 8.07 1.44
C LYS A 25 17.04 7.59 2.82
N GLN A 26 17.98 7.40 3.74
CA GLN A 26 17.70 7.02 5.13
C GLN A 26 17.00 8.16 5.87
N ASP A 27 17.40 9.40 5.60
CA ASP A 27 16.83 10.61 6.21
C ASP A 27 15.50 11.08 5.57
N LEU A 28 15.04 10.40 4.52
CA LEU A 28 13.76 10.74 3.89
C LEU A 28 12.59 10.35 4.79
N GLU A 29 11.95 11.36 5.36
CA GLU A 29 10.71 11.20 6.09
C GLU A 29 9.59 10.63 5.21
N MET A 30 8.66 9.89 5.84
CA MET A 30 7.50 9.32 5.15
C MET A 30 6.66 10.39 4.44
N ARG A 31 6.58 11.61 4.99
CA ARG A 31 5.89 12.73 4.36
C ARG A 31 6.45 13.05 2.97
N ILE A 32 7.77 13.05 2.81
CA ILE A 32 8.41 13.31 1.52
C ILE A 32 8.14 12.15 0.55
N ARG A 33 8.21 10.90 1.05
CA ARG A 33 7.87 9.72 0.24
C ARG A 33 6.42 9.76 -0.26
N HIS A 34 5.48 10.20 0.57
CA HIS A 34 4.08 10.39 0.17
C HIS A 34 3.91 11.48 -0.89
N VAL A 35 4.64 12.60 -0.80
CA VAL A 35 4.63 13.62 -1.85
C VAL A 35 5.12 13.03 -3.18
N LEU A 36 6.27 12.34 -3.17
CA LEU A 36 6.81 11.71 -4.38
C LEU A 36 5.87 10.65 -4.96
N LEU A 37 5.25 9.83 -4.10
CA LEU A 37 4.29 8.82 -4.53
C LEU A 37 3.05 9.47 -5.15
N ARG A 38 2.51 10.53 -4.54
CA ARG A 38 1.36 11.27 -5.08
C ARG A 38 1.69 11.92 -6.43
N SER A 39 2.85 12.57 -6.55
CA SER A 39 3.32 13.15 -7.82
C SER A 39 3.53 12.10 -8.90
N SER A 40 3.94 10.88 -8.52
CA SER A 40 4.10 9.77 -9.47
C SER A 40 2.74 9.23 -9.90
N ALA A 41 1.83 9.03 -8.94
CA ALA A 41 0.47 8.57 -9.21
C ALA A 41 -0.29 9.55 -10.10
N SER A 42 -0.12 10.87 -9.93
CA SER A 42 -0.80 11.88 -10.76
C SER A 42 -0.40 11.87 -12.25
N LEU A 43 0.59 11.07 -12.64
CA LEU A 43 0.95 10.84 -14.04
C LEU A 43 0.08 9.77 -14.71
N HIS A 44 -0.81 9.13 -13.96
CA HIS A 44 -1.70 8.09 -14.43
C HIS A 44 -3.16 8.54 -14.33
N GLU A 45 -3.96 8.15 -15.31
CA GLU A 45 -5.42 8.22 -15.20
C GLU A 45 -5.89 7.07 -14.32
N PHE A 46 -6.69 7.37 -13.29
CA PHE A 46 -7.23 6.36 -12.38
C PHE A 46 -8.57 5.86 -12.89
N GLY A 47 -8.83 4.58 -12.62
CA GLY A 47 -10.14 4.02 -12.86
C GLY A 47 -11.09 4.20 -11.68
N GLU A 48 -12.20 3.48 -11.72
CA GLU A 48 -13.25 3.56 -10.70
C GLU A 48 -12.97 2.62 -9.51
N VAL A 49 -12.13 1.59 -9.69
CA VAL A 49 -11.92 0.59 -8.63
C VAL A 49 -10.53 0.69 -8.04
N GLN A 50 -10.46 0.89 -6.73
CA GLN A 50 -9.22 0.88 -5.95
C GLN A 50 -9.21 -0.29 -4.98
N ALA A 51 -8.07 -0.93 -4.83
CA ALA A 51 -7.89 -2.07 -3.97
C ALA A 51 -6.91 -1.77 -2.84
N ILE A 52 -7.22 -2.26 -1.64
CA ILE A 52 -6.34 -2.16 -0.47
C ILE A 52 -6.03 -3.54 0.10
N ASP A 53 -4.76 -3.77 0.42
CA ASP A 53 -4.32 -4.95 1.13
C ASP A 53 -3.06 -4.64 1.95
N ALA A 54 -2.75 -5.53 2.91
CA ALA A 54 -1.57 -5.42 3.74
C ALA A 54 -0.75 -6.71 3.71
N THR A 55 0.58 -6.59 3.67
CA THR A 55 1.49 -7.74 3.68
C THR A 55 2.80 -7.41 4.40
N GLY A 56 3.45 -8.42 4.97
CA GLY A 56 4.78 -8.27 5.57
C GLY A 56 5.89 -8.30 4.52
N PHE A 57 6.85 -7.38 4.62
CA PHE A 57 8.11 -7.39 3.86
C PHE A 57 9.27 -7.74 4.79
N GLN A 58 10.04 -8.76 4.42
CA GLN A 58 11.23 -9.16 5.16
C GLN A 58 12.32 -8.09 4.99
N ARG A 59 12.88 -7.62 6.11
CA ARG A 59 13.85 -6.51 6.11
C ARG A 59 15.24 -6.91 5.58
N HIS A 60 15.55 -8.20 5.59
CA HIS A 60 16.83 -8.78 5.12
C HIS A 60 16.74 -10.33 5.11
N LYS A 61 17.71 -11.00 4.49
CA LYS A 61 18.04 -12.42 4.73
C LYS A 61 19.38 -12.54 5.48
N ALA A 62 19.51 -12.17 6.76
CA ALA A 62 20.73 -12.57 7.48
C ALA A 62 20.72 -14.07 7.76
N ARG A 63 21.92 -14.64 7.77
CA ARG A 63 22.14 -16.03 8.18
C ARG A 63 21.68 -16.20 9.64
N ARG A 64 20.88 -17.23 9.90
CA ARG A 64 20.33 -17.61 11.23
C ARG A 64 21.34 -17.48 12.38
N HIS A 65 22.61 -17.81 12.14
CA HIS A 65 23.69 -17.70 13.12
C HIS A 65 23.94 -16.25 13.61
N TYR A 66 23.89 -15.26 12.73
CA TYR A 66 24.09 -13.84 13.11
C TYR A 66 22.89 -13.32 13.92
N VAL A 67 21.67 -13.72 13.52
CA VAL A 67 20.41 -13.38 14.19
C VAL A 67 20.39 -13.87 15.64
N ILE A 68 20.78 -15.13 15.87
CA ILE A 68 20.83 -15.74 17.21
C ILE A 68 21.91 -15.10 18.09
N ARG A 69 23.10 -14.81 17.53
CA ARG A 69 24.23 -14.24 18.27
C ARG A 69 23.96 -12.83 18.79
N VAL A 70 23.19 -12.03 18.07
CA VAL A 70 22.92 -10.62 18.39
C VAL A 70 21.57 -10.43 19.10
N GLY A 71 20.77 -11.50 19.27
CA GLY A 71 19.43 -11.41 19.86
C GLY A 71 18.47 -10.56 19.02
N TYR A 72 18.67 -10.52 17.71
CA TYR A 72 17.99 -9.61 16.80
C TYR A 72 16.75 -10.29 16.21
N ASN A 73 15.54 -9.95 16.64
CA ASN A 73 14.31 -10.47 16.03
C ASN A 73 13.94 -9.65 14.79
N PHE A 74 13.74 -10.35 13.66
CA PHE A 74 13.26 -9.73 12.44
C PHE A 74 11.74 -9.67 12.45
N ASP A 75 11.22 -8.54 12.90
CA ASP A 75 9.80 -8.24 12.72
C ASP A 75 9.63 -7.73 11.27
N ASP A 76 8.89 -8.50 10.47
CA ASP A 76 8.50 -8.11 9.11
C ASP A 76 7.95 -6.68 9.11
N ILE A 77 8.33 -5.88 8.10
CA ILE A 77 7.74 -4.56 7.90
C ILE A 77 6.36 -4.77 7.32
N LYS A 78 5.33 -4.56 8.13
CA LYS A 78 3.96 -4.60 7.66
C LYS A 78 3.69 -3.39 6.78
N THR A 79 3.37 -3.68 5.52
CA THR A 79 3.13 -2.69 4.48
C THR A 79 1.69 -2.80 4.00
N THR A 80 0.91 -1.75 4.20
CA THR A 80 -0.41 -1.58 3.61
C THR A 80 -0.27 -0.75 2.35
N ALA A 81 -0.84 -1.19 1.24
CA ALA A 81 -0.83 -0.46 -0.02
C ALA A 81 -2.25 -0.28 -0.54
N LEU A 82 -2.52 0.92 -1.02
CA LEU A 82 -3.72 1.28 -1.77
C LEU A 82 -3.31 1.45 -3.23
N VAL A 83 -3.99 0.76 -4.13
CA VAL A 83 -3.69 0.75 -5.55
C VAL A 83 -4.92 1.04 -6.38
N ASP A 84 -4.73 1.66 -7.52
CA ASP A 84 -5.73 1.74 -8.56
C ASP A 84 -5.71 0.45 -9.39
N CYS A 85 -6.88 -0.15 -9.63
CA CYS A 85 -6.96 -1.45 -10.29
C CYS A 85 -6.86 -1.37 -11.83
N ASP A 86 -7.03 -0.20 -12.43
CA ASP A 86 -6.98 -0.02 -13.89
C ASP A 86 -5.56 0.35 -14.34
N SER A 87 -4.98 1.38 -13.73
CA SER A 87 -3.61 1.82 -14.00
C SER A 87 -2.53 0.99 -13.29
N THR A 88 -2.91 0.19 -12.28
CA THR A 88 -2.00 -0.50 -11.34
C THR A 88 -1.10 0.46 -10.54
N ALA A 89 -1.40 1.76 -10.56
CA ALA A 89 -0.65 2.76 -9.83
C ALA A 89 -0.84 2.60 -8.32
N ILE A 90 0.26 2.69 -7.56
CA ILE A 90 0.21 2.71 -6.10
C ILE A 90 -0.16 4.14 -5.67
N LEU A 91 -1.31 4.30 -5.02
CA LEU A 91 -1.86 5.59 -4.62
C LEU A 91 -1.31 6.04 -3.26
N ASP A 92 -1.20 5.11 -2.31
CA ASP A 92 -0.65 5.35 -0.97
C ASP A 92 -0.06 4.07 -0.39
N VAL A 93 0.92 4.24 0.50
CA VAL A 93 1.55 3.16 1.27
C VAL A 93 1.72 3.56 2.73
N HIS A 94 1.57 2.61 3.62
CA HIS A 94 1.88 2.76 5.03
C HIS A 94 2.73 1.57 5.49
N CYS A 95 3.91 1.85 6.03
CA CYS A 95 4.87 0.85 6.49
C CYS A 95 5.04 0.97 8.00
N LEU A 96 4.95 -0.14 8.71
CA LEU A 96 5.13 -0.18 10.15
C LEU A 96 5.94 -1.41 10.58
N MET A 97 6.78 -1.24 11.60
CA MET A 97 7.63 -2.31 12.12
C MET A 97 7.00 -3.08 13.29
N LYS A 98 5.91 -2.57 13.86
CA LYS A 98 5.10 -3.26 14.87
C LYS A 98 3.82 -3.74 14.21
N GLN A 99 3.19 -4.76 14.78
CA GLN A 99 1.93 -5.33 14.30
C GLN A 99 0.74 -4.72 15.07
N PRO A 100 0.21 -3.54 14.70
CA PRO A 100 -1.07 -3.07 15.18
C PRO A 100 -2.18 -3.86 14.49
N HIS A 101 -3.42 -3.66 14.96
CA HIS A 101 -4.59 -4.16 14.25
C HIS A 101 -4.69 -3.51 12.85
N ASP A 102 -4.62 -4.35 11.81
CA ASP A 102 -4.60 -3.98 10.38
C ASP A 102 -5.70 -3.00 9.99
N THR A 103 -6.85 -3.10 10.64
CA THR A 103 -8.00 -2.27 10.36
C THR A 103 -7.75 -0.78 10.64
N GLN A 104 -7.01 -0.42 11.68
CA GLN A 104 -6.74 0.99 12.00
C GLN A 104 -5.86 1.63 10.92
N ILE A 105 -4.84 0.91 10.45
CA ILE A 105 -3.95 1.36 9.39
C ILE A 105 -4.70 1.42 8.05
N GLY A 106 -5.50 0.39 7.76
CA GLY A 106 -6.39 0.35 6.61
C GLY A 106 -7.30 1.56 6.51
N ARG A 107 -8.04 1.83 7.58
CA ARG A 107 -8.90 3.00 7.70
C ARG A 107 -8.10 4.29 7.51
N GLN A 108 -6.94 4.42 8.15
CA GLN A 108 -6.09 5.61 8.01
C GLN A 108 -5.62 5.83 6.57
N VAL A 109 -5.26 4.77 5.84
CA VAL A 109 -4.86 4.86 4.42
C VAL A 109 -6.04 5.30 3.56
N LEU A 110 -7.23 4.73 3.77
CA LEU A 110 -8.41 5.08 2.99
C LEU A 110 -8.88 6.52 3.27
N THR A 111 -8.96 6.93 4.54
CA THR A 111 -9.42 8.28 4.92
C THR A 111 -8.50 9.38 4.38
N ARG A 112 -7.19 9.11 4.29
CA ARG A 112 -6.21 10.03 3.68
C ARG A 112 -6.41 10.24 2.17
N ASN A 113 -7.15 9.36 1.49
CA ASN A 113 -7.27 9.33 0.03
C ASN A 113 -8.71 9.44 -0.48
N LEU A 114 -9.71 9.69 0.38
CA LEU A 114 -11.15 9.66 0.04
C LEU A 114 -11.50 10.43 -1.25
N GLN A 115 -10.91 11.60 -1.47
CA GLN A 115 -11.17 12.44 -2.64
C GLN A 115 -10.72 11.81 -3.98
N ARG A 116 -10.00 10.69 -3.94
CA ARG A 116 -9.44 9.99 -5.10
C ARG A 116 -9.98 8.56 -5.22
N LEU A 117 -11.00 8.22 -4.43
CA LEU A 117 -11.59 6.90 -4.38
C LEU A 117 -13.01 6.96 -4.95
N ASP A 118 -13.39 5.95 -5.70
CA ASP A 118 -14.77 5.75 -6.13
C ASP A 118 -15.31 4.45 -5.54
N THR A 119 -14.72 3.32 -5.91
CA THR A 119 -15.11 2.00 -5.42
C THR A 119 -13.91 1.31 -4.76
N VAL A 120 -14.02 0.99 -3.47
CA VAL A 120 -12.94 0.35 -2.70
C VAL A 120 -13.21 -1.14 -2.53
N VAL A 121 -12.29 -1.98 -3.02
CA VAL A 121 -12.30 -3.43 -2.79
C VAL A 121 -11.27 -3.82 -1.72
N ALA A 122 -11.68 -4.61 -0.74
CA ALA A 122 -10.80 -5.06 0.35
C ALA A 122 -11.19 -6.45 0.86
N ASP A 123 -10.28 -7.09 1.60
CA ASP A 123 -10.57 -8.40 2.19
C ASP A 123 -11.62 -8.28 3.30
N LYS A 124 -12.24 -9.40 3.67
CA LYS A 124 -13.11 -9.54 4.84
C LYS A 124 -12.44 -9.13 6.15
N GLY A 125 -11.10 -9.05 6.17
CA GLY A 125 -10.33 -8.45 7.27
C GLY A 125 -10.78 -7.02 7.59
N TYR A 126 -11.20 -6.27 6.57
CA TYR A 126 -11.65 -4.87 6.63
C TYR A 126 -13.17 -4.73 6.83
N ASP A 127 -13.89 -5.81 7.12
CA ASP A 127 -15.33 -5.77 7.37
C ASP A 127 -15.64 -5.09 8.72
N TRP A 128 -15.78 -3.77 8.70
CA TRP A 128 -16.00 -2.93 9.87
C TRP A 128 -17.04 -1.85 9.54
N ASP A 129 -18.10 -1.76 10.33
CA ASP A 129 -19.23 -0.86 10.06
C ASP A 129 -18.82 0.60 10.02
N ALA A 130 -17.97 1.05 10.96
CA ALA A 130 -17.46 2.42 10.98
C ALA A 130 -16.69 2.78 9.69
N LEU A 131 -15.88 1.83 9.17
CA LEU A 131 -15.17 2.04 7.91
C LEU A 131 -16.14 2.13 6.73
N ARG A 132 -17.14 1.26 6.68
CA ARG A 132 -18.17 1.29 5.62
C ARG A 132 -18.96 2.59 5.66
N TYR A 133 -19.32 3.07 6.85
CA TYR A 133 -20.01 4.33 7.04
C TYR A 133 -19.17 5.50 6.52
N GLU A 134 -17.92 5.63 6.94
CA GLU A 134 -17.02 6.71 6.49
C GLU A 134 -16.80 6.70 4.98
N LEU A 135 -16.64 5.53 4.37
CA LEU A 135 -16.52 5.42 2.93
C LEU A 135 -17.80 5.91 2.24
N ARG A 136 -18.98 5.45 2.68
CA ARG A 136 -20.25 5.85 2.07
C ARG A 136 -20.58 7.32 2.28
N ASP A 137 -20.27 7.88 3.46
CA ASP A 137 -20.42 9.30 3.77
C ASP A 137 -19.57 10.17 2.83
N ALA A 138 -18.39 9.69 2.48
CA ALA A 138 -17.53 10.31 1.48
C ALA A 138 -17.91 10.01 0.02
N GLY A 139 -19.03 9.32 -0.23
CA GLY A 139 -19.47 8.93 -1.58
C GLY A 139 -18.72 7.73 -2.18
N VAL A 140 -17.84 7.08 -1.41
CA VAL A 140 -17.04 5.93 -1.85
C VAL A 140 -17.82 4.63 -1.61
N ARG A 141 -17.92 3.77 -2.63
CA ARG A 141 -18.61 2.47 -2.55
C ARG A 141 -17.69 1.39 -1.95
N PRO A 142 -18.00 0.84 -0.75
CA PRO A 142 -17.22 -0.27 -0.19
C PRO A 142 -17.67 -1.62 -0.77
N VAL A 143 -16.79 -2.29 -1.50
CA VAL A 143 -16.93 -3.67 -1.98
C VAL A 143 -16.07 -4.59 -1.10
N ILE A 144 -16.55 -4.80 0.11
CA ILE A 144 -15.90 -5.63 1.14
C ILE A 144 -16.91 -6.70 1.53
N LYS A 145 -16.54 -7.98 1.44
CA LYS A 145 -17.43 -9.08 1.86
C LYS A 145 -17.60 -9.06 3.39
N HIS A 146 -18.82 -9.28 3.87
CA HIS A 146 -19.11 -9.44 5.30
C HIS A 146 -18.49 -10.73 5.84
N ARG A 147 -18.00 -10.68 7.09
CA ARG A 147 -17.70 -11.86 7.90
C ARG A 147 -19.03 -12.54 8.22
N LYS A 148 -19.09 -13.85 8.01
CA LYS A 148 -20.35 -14.61 8.10
C LYS A 148 -20.60 -15.00 9.55
N PHE A 149 -21.38 -14.21 10.27
CA PHE A 149 -21.85 -14.53 11.62
C PHE A 149 -23.31 -14.96 11.61
N CYS A 150 -24.10 -14.49 10.64
CA CYS A 150 -25.52 -14.78 10.52
C CYS A 150 -25.98 -14.89 9.05
N PRO A 151 -27.19 -15.44 8.79
CA PRO A 151 -27.67 -15.65 7.42
C PRO A 151 -27.76 -14.37 6.58
N ILE A 152 -28.01 -13.22 7.23
CA ILE A 152 -28.08 -11.94 6.53
C ILE A 152 -26.71 -11.52 5.96
N ASP A 153 -25.59 -11.86 6.61
CA ASP A 153 -24.24 -11.62 6.07
C ASP A 153 -24.00 -12.40 4.78
N MET A 154 -24.58 -13.60 4.68
CA MET A 154 -24.51 -14.41 3.47
C MET A 154 -25.33 -13.79 2.35
N ALA A 155 -26.53 -13.28 2.66
CA ALA A 155 -27.38 -12.58 1.71
C ALA A 155 -26.73 -11.29 1.20
N TYR A 156 -26.10 -10.50 2.07
CA TYR A 156 -25.34 -9.32 1.66
C TYR A 156 -24.15 -9.71 0.77
N ASN A 157 -23.42 -10.77 1.14
CA ASN A 157 -22.31 -11.27 0.34
C ASN A 157 -22.72 -11.73 -1.06
N ALA A 158 -23.92 -12.31 -1.22
CA ALA A 158 -24.44 -12.77 -2.50
C ALA A 158 -24.80 -11.63 -3.47
N ARG A 159 -24.96 -10.39 -2.97
CA ARG A 159 -25.24 -9.20 -3.78
C ARG A 159 -23.99 -8.51 -4.32
N HIS A 160 -22.80 -8.90 -3.85
CA HIS A 160 -21.57 -8.32 -4.37
C HIS A 160 -21.33 -8.80 -5.80
N ASP A 161 -21.01 -7.85 -6.67
CA ASP A 161 -20.46 -8.16 -7.98
C ASP A 161 -19.11 -8.88 -7.81
N GLU A 162 -19.02 -10.11 -8.29
CA GLU A 162 -17.85 -10.95 -8.09
C GLU A 162 -16.66 -10.47 -8.90
N GLU A 163 -16.89 -9.92 -10.10
CA GLU A 163 -15.84 -9.38 -10.95
C GLU A 163 -15.13 -8.22 -10.27
N THR A 164 -15.89 -7.21 -9.81
CA THR A 164 -15.36 -6.08 -9.04
C THR A 164 -14.63 -6.57 -7.78
N TYR A 165 -15.22 -7.48 -7.00
CA TYR A 165 -14.60 -7.98 -5.77
C TYR A 165 -13.27 -8.71 -6.05
N HIS A 166 -13.16 -9.44 -7.16
CA HIS A 166 -11.94 -10.16 -7.53
C HIS A 166 -10.78 -9.24 -7.94
N ARG A 167 -11.05 -7.98 -8.33
CA ARG A 167 -10.00 -6.98 -8.60
C ARG A 167 -9.06 -6.74 -7.40
N ARG A 168 -9.49 -7.08 -6.18
CA ARG A 168 -8.63 -7.09 -4.98
C ARG A 168 -7.34 -7.90 -5.15
N SER A 169 -7.36 -8.95 -5.97
CA SER A 169 -6.18 -9.78 -6.24
C SER A 169 -5.00 -9.00 -6.85
N LEU A 170 -5.26 -7.87 -7.52
CA LEU A 170 -4.23 -7.03 -8.13
C LEU A 170 -3.23 -6.48 -7.11
N VAL A 171 -3.67 -6.08 -5.91
CA VAL A 171 -2.76 -5.62 -4.85
C VAL A 171 -1.81 -6.74 -4.46
N LYS A 172 -2.31 -7.98 -4.39
CA LYS A 172 -1.48 -9.15 -4.07
C LYS A 172 -0.45 -9.42 -5.16
N SER A 173 -0.83 -9.29 -6.42
CA SER A 173 0.09 -9.41 -7.55
C SER A 173 1.18 -8.32 -7.51
N ILE A 174 0.80 -7.07 -7.21
CA ILE A 174 1.75 -5.97 -7.03
C ILE A 174 2.72 -6.29 -5.88
N PHE A 175 2.21 -6.72 -4.73
CA PHE A 175 3.06 -7.13 -3.62
C PHE A 175 4.00 -8.29 -3.98
N PHE A 176 3.51 -9.29 -4.72
CA PHE A 176 4.33 -10.41 -5.18
C PHE A 176 5.49 -9.91 -6.06
N VAL A 177 5.21 -9.04 -7.03
CA VAL A 177 6.24 -8.46 -7.91
C VAL A 177 7.25 -7.63 -7.12
N LEU A 178 6.78 -6.79 -6.18
CA LEU A 178 7.66 -5.98 -5.34
C LEU A 178 8.57 -6.85 -4.45
N LYS A 179 8.02 -7.90 -3.84
CA LYS A 179 8.78 -8.85 -3.03
C LYS A 179 9.79 -9.63 -3.86
N HIS A 180 9.42 -10.06 -5.06
CA HIS A 180 10.31 -10.80 -5.93
C HIS A 180 11.47 -9.94 -6.46
N ARG A 181 11.20 -8.66 -6.76
CA ARG A 181 12.20 -7.74 -7.31
C ARG A 181 13.13 -7.14 -6.25
N PHE A 182 12.62 -6.88 -5.04
CA PHE A 182 13.33 -6.11 -4.02
C PHE A 182 13.54 -6.84 -2.68
N GLY A 183 12.98 -8.04 -2.50
CA GLY A 183 13.08 -8.85 -1.27
C GLY A 183 14.07 -10.01 -1.33
#